data_AF-A0A0Q0CJD2-F1
#
_entry.id   AF-A0A0Q0CJD2-F1
#
_cell.length_a   1.000
_cell.length_b   1.000
_cell.length_c   1.000
_cell.angle_alpha   90.00
_cell.angle_beta   90.00
_cell.angle_gamma   90.00
#
_symmetry.space_group_name_H-M   'P 1'
#
loop_
_entity.id
_entity.type
_entity.pdbx_description
1 polymer ?
#
loop_
_entity_poly.entity_id
_entity_poly.type
_entity_poly.pdbx_seq_one_letter_code
_entity_poly.pdbx_strand_id
1 'polypeptide(L)'
;EAQESAPDLPSGFERFTQDQRDKAMIALQRVEPELRTPLLDQWQHRCKSGSVKNPFGYLLSCTQKALSGEFNAQWQAPSAATQQPQVAASH
;
A
#
# COMPACT_ATOMS: atom_id res chain seq x y z
N GLU A 1 19.65 26.64 -3.70
CA GLU A 1 19.22 26.61 -2.29
C GLU A 1 18.93 25.16 -1.92
N ALA A 2 19.41 24.73 -0.76
CA ALA A 2 19.36 23.34 -0.33
C ALA A 2 17.91 22.85 -0.25
N GLN A 3 17.56 21.87 -1.10
CA GLN A 3 16.37 21.05 -0.90
C GLN A 3 16.65 20.18 0.32
N GLU A 4 16.42 20.77 1.49
CA GLU A 4 16.39 20.11 2.77
C GLU A 4 15.50 18.89 2.63
N SER A 5 16.13 17.72 2.77
CA SER A 5 15.54 16.40 2.60
C SER A 5 14.25 16.34 3.42
N ALA A 6 13.11 16.55 2.76
CA ALA A 6 11.85 16.09 3.31
C ALA A 6 12.10 14.60 3.63
N PRO A 7 11.90 14.15 4.88
CA PRO A 7 12.14 12.76 5.23
C PRO A 7 11.43 11.91 4.18
N ASP A 8 12.10 10.92 3.61
CA ASP A 8 11.64 10.12 2.47
C ASP A 8 10.25 9.54 2.80
N LEU A 9 9.20 10.31 2.48
CA LEU A 9 7.84 9.99 2.82
C LEU A 9 7.37 9.02 1.75
N PRO A 10 6.82 7.85 2.12
CA PRO A 10 6.38 6.87 1.14
C PRO A 10 5.42 7.54 0.15
N SER A 11 5.63 7.35 -1.15
CA SER A 11 4.81 8.04 -2.15
C SER A 11 3.33 7.75 -1.91
N GLY A 12 2.52 8.81 -1.83
CA GLY A 12 1.12 8.77 -1.43
C GLY A 12 0.82 9.39 -0.06
N PHE A 13 1.80 9.41 0.87
CA PHE A 13 1.66 10.07 2.18
C PHE A 13 1.54 11.60 2.06
N GLU A 14 1.96 12.16 0.94
CA GLU A 14 1.77 13.57 0.59
C GLU A 14 0.29 13.97 0.63
N ARG A 15 -0.62 13.03 0.33
CA ARG A 15 -2.07 13.24 0.32
C ARG A 15 -2.69 13.23 1.72
N PHE A 16 -1.94 12.81 2.73
CA PHE A 16 -2.41 12.73 4.12
C PHE A 16 -2.23 14.07 4.84
N THR A 17 -3.17 14.37 5.75
CA THR A 17 -2.98 15.43 6.74
C THR A 17 -1.95 15.02 7.80
N GLN A 18 -1.44 15.96 8.59
CA GLN A 18 -0.44 15.65 9.62
C GLN A 18 -0.95 14.60 10.64
N ASP A 19 -2.19 14.74 11.10
CA ASP A 19 -2.83 13.76 12.00
C ASP A 19 -2.93 12.36 11.36
N GLN A 20 -3.25 12.30 10.06
CA GLN A 20 -3.28 11.02 9.34
C GLN A 20 -1.89 10.42 9.19
N ARG A 21 -0.85 11.22 8.93
CA ARG A 21 0.53 10.74 8.85
C ARG A 21 0.98 10.16 10.19
N ASP A 22 0.72 10.87 11.28
CA ASP A 22 1.06 10.41 12.63
C ASP A 22 0.38 9.07 12.97
N LYS A 23 -0.94 8.99 12.75
CA LYS A 23 -1.72 7.75 12.94
C LYS A 23 -1.23 6.61 12.05
N ALA A 24 -0.93 6.88 10.78
CA ALA A 24 -0.40 5.89 9.86
C ALA A 24 0.96 5.37 10.32
N MET A 25 1.86 6.24 10.76
CA MET A 25 3.18 5.85 11.27
C MET A 25 3.06 5.00 12.55
N ILE A 26 2.21 5.38 13.50
CA ILE A 26 1.96 4.60 14.71
C ILE A 26 1.41 3.21 14.35
N ALA A 27 0.46 3.14 13.41
CA ALA A 27 -0.12 1.88 12.98
C ALA A 27 0.94 0.97 12.31
N LEU A 28 1.74 1.52 11.39
CA LEU A 28 2.80 0.79 10.69
C LEU A 28 3.89 0.27 11.64
N GLN A 29 4.24 1.04 12.68
CA GLN A 29 5.21 0.60 13.69
C GLN A 29 4.74 -0.65 14.46
N ARG A 30 3.43 -0.85 14.59
CA ARG A 30 2.87 -2.04 15.26
C ARG A 30 2.91 -3.29 14.39
N VAL A 31 2.93 -3.13 13.07
CA VAL A 31 3.02 -4.25 12.11
C VAL A 31 4.41 -4.85 12.17
N GLU A 32 4.50 -6.17 11.99
CA GLU A 32 5.78 -6.86 11.90
C GLU A 32 6.66 -6.28 10.79
N PRO A 33 7.98 -6.11 11.03
CA PRO A 33 8.88 -5.45 10.09
C PRO A 33 8.89 -6.14 8.71
N GLU A 34 8.74 -7.46 8.67
CA GLU A 34 8.68 -8.25 7.44
C GLU A 34 7.42 -7.97 6.59
N LEU A 35 6.33 -7.53 7.23
CA LEU A 35 5.06 -7.23 6.57
C LEU A 35 4.94 -5.77 6.14
N ARG A 36 5.75 -4.85 6.70
CA ARG A 36 5.66 -3.41 6.40
C ARG A 36 5.93 -3.11 4.93
N THR A 37 6.97 -3.70 4.37
CA THR A 37 7.35 -3.51 2.95
C THR A 37 6.26 -3.99 1.98
N PRO A 38 5.79 -5.25 2.03
CA PRO A 38 4.74 -5.71 1.12
C PRO A 38 3.40 -4.98 1.33
N LEU A 39 3.09 -4.56 2.56
CA LEU A 39 1.92 -3.75 2.86
C LEU A 39 1.97 -2.37 2.19
N LEU A 40 3.10 -1.67 2.31
CA LEU A 40 3.30 -0.37 1.68
C LEU A 40 3.31 -0.48 0.14
N ASP A 41 3.92 -1.52 -0.42
CA ASP A 41 3.92 -1.77 -1.86
C ASP A 41 2.49 -1.98 -2.40
N GLN A 42 1.72 -2.86 -1.77
CA GLN A 42 0.31 -3.10 -2.11
C GLN A 42 -0.53 -1.82 -2.02
N TRP A 43 -0.39 -1.12 -0.90
CA TRP A 43 -1.11 0.11 -0.68
C TRP A 43 -0.78 1.15 -1.76
N GLN A 44 0.50 1.35 -2.06
CA GLN A 44 0.94 2.32 -3.06
C GLN A 44 0.47 1.95 -4.45
N HIS A 45 0.57 0.68 -4.84
CA HIS A 45 0.08 0.18 -6.13
C HIS A 45 -1.42 0.44 -6.29
N ARG A 46 -2.22 0.15 -5.26
CA ARG A 46 -3.67 0.37 -5.25
C ARG A 46 -4.04 1.86 -5.27
N CYS A 47 -3.27 2.69 -4.58
CA CYS A 47 -3.43 4.14 -4.65
C CYS A 47 -3.13 4.68 -6.06
N LYS A 48 -2.07 4.19 -6.72
CA LYS A 48 -1.71 4.57 -8.10
C LYS A 48 -2.75 4.12 -9.12
N SER A 49 -3.36 2.95 -8.94
CA SER A 49 -4.41 2.43 -9.82
C SER A 49 -5.74 3.19 -9.75
N GLY A 50 -5.91 4.12 -8.80
CA GLY A 50 -7.14 4.92 -8.63
C GLY A 50 -8.35 4.15 -8.08
N SER A 51 -8.22 2.85 -7.78
CA SER A 51 -9.31 2.04 -7.22
C SER A 51 -9.60 2.34 -5.75
N VAL A 52 -8.71 3.05 -5.05
CA VAL A 52 -8.84 3.37 -3.63
C VAL A 52 -9.43 4.77 -3.46
N LYS A 53 -10.68 4.82 -3.00
CA LYS A 53 -11.39 6.09 -2.71
C LYS A 53 -10.81 6.83 -1.51
N ASN A 54 -10.34 6.09 -0.50
CA ASN A 54 -9.75 6.65 0.71
C ASN A 54 -8.41 5.95 1.02
N PRO A 55 -7.26 6.54 0.63
CA PRO A 55 -5.95 5.92 0.79
C PRO A 55 -5.59 5.72 2.27
N PHE A 56 -5.96 6.64 3.15
CA PHE A 56 -5.68 6.52 4.58
C PHE A 56 -6.46 5.36 5.22
N GLY A 57 -7.76 5.28 4.94
CA GLY A 57 -8.60 4.19 5.44
C GLY A 57 -8.14 2.81 4.96
N TYR A 58 -7.74 2.72 3.69
CA TYR A 58 -7.22 1.47 3.13
C TYR A 58 -5.91 1.04 3.80
N LEU A 59 -4.98 1.97 4.05
CA LEU A 59 -3.75 1.69 4.78
C LEU A 59 -4.03 1.10 6.16
N LEU A 60 -4.91 1.75 6.93
CA LEU A 60 -5.27 1.27 8.27
C LEU A 60 -5.94 -0.11 8.24
N SER A 61 -6.74 -0.42 7.22
CA SER A 61 -7.31 -1.75 7.06
C SER A 61 -6.24 -2.80 6.75
N CYS A 62 -5.27 -2.50 5.88
CA CYS A 62 -4.15 -3.41 5.62
C CYS A 62 -3.31 -3.62 6.88
N THR A 63 -3.04 -2.55 7.63
CA THR A 63 -2.33 -2.63 8.92
C THR A 63 -3.09 -3.50 9.92
N GLN A 64 -4.40 -3.30 10.08
CA GLN A 64 -5.21 -4.14 10.96
C GLN A 64 -5.17 -5.62 10.58
N LYS A 65 -5.29 -5.93 9.28
CA LYS A 65 -5.14 -7.31 8.79
C LYS A 65 -3.76 -7.90 9.10
N ALA A 66 -2.71 -7.08 9.00
CA ALA A 66 -1.35 -7.55 9.28
C ALA A 66 -1.15 -7.83 10.77
N LEU A 67 -1.74 -6.99 11.64
CA LEU A 67 -1.76 -7.22 13.08
C LEU A 67 -2.57 -8.48 13.47
N SER A 68 -3.63 -8.80 12.73
CA SER A 68 -4.42 -10.02 12.91
C SER A 68 -3.77 -11.27 12.31
N GLY A 69 -2.67 -11.15 11.56
CA GLY A 69 -2.09 -12.26 10.79
C GLY A 69 -2.88 -12.67 9.54
N GLU A 70 -3.87 -11.87 9.14
CA GLU A 70 -4.72 -12.09 7.96
C GLU A 70 -4.18 -11.37 6.70
N PHE A 71 -3.12 -10.58 6.84
CA PHE A 71 -2.53 -9.87 5.72
C PHE A 71 -1.78 -10.84 4.81
N ASN A 72 -2.20 -10.86 3.55
CA ASN A 72 -1.55 -11.65 2.52
C ASN A 72 -0.24 -10.95 2.08
N ALA A 73 0.87 -11.34 2.72
CA ALA A 73 2.23 -10.86 2.41
C ALA A 73 2.79 -11.38 1.08
N GLN A 74 2.25 -12.51 0.60
CA GLN A 74 2.62 -13.10 -0.70
C GLN A 74 1.93 -12.39 -1.88
N TRP A 75 1.11 -11.37 -1.63
CA TRP A 75 0.52 -10.56 -2.67
C TRP A 75 1.64 -9.84 -3.44
N GLN A 76 1.68 -10.09 -4.75
CA GLN A 76 2.54 -9.36 -5.67
C GLN A 76 1.63 -8.51 -6.56
N ALA A 77 2.01 -7.25 -6.78
CA ALA A 77 1.36 -6.43 -7.79
C ALA A 77 1.34 -7.19 -9.12
N PRO A 78 0.19 -7.31 -9.81
CA PRO A 78 0.18 -7.91 -11.12
C PRO A 78 1.10 -7.07 -12.00
N SER A 79 2.27 -7.62 -12.34
CA SER A 79 3.08 -7.06 -13.41
C SER A 79 2.18 -6.97 -14.63
N ALA A 80 2.21 -5.84 -15.34
CA ALA A 80 1.35 -5.56 -16.49
C ALA A 80 1.40 -6.64 -17.61
N ALA A 81 2.25 -7.66 -17.46
CA ALA A 81 2.38 -8.81 -18.34
C ALA A 81 1.29 -9.91 -18.20
N THR A 82 0.41 -9.89 -17.19
CA THR A 82 -0.60 -10.96 -17.02
C THR A 82 -2.04 -10.44 -16.96
N GLN A 83 -2.41 -9.58 -17.90
CA GLN A 83 -3.79 -9.47 -18.35
C GLN A 83 -3.88 -10.06 -19.76
N GLN A 84 -3.64 -11.36 -19.89
CA GLN A 84 -4.05 -12.08 -21.08
C GLN A 84 -5.50 -12.51 -20.85
N PRO A 85 -6.49 -11.93 -21.56
CA PRO A 85 -7.84 -12.48 -21.55
C PRO A 85 -7.70 -13.87 -22.17
N GLN A 86 -7.96 -14.90 -21.37
CA GLN A 86 -8.21 -16.24 -21.87
C GLN A 86 -9.49 -16.19 -22.72
N VAL A 87 -9.33 -15.78 -23.98
CA VAL A 87 -10.31 -16.06 -25.01
C VAL A 87 -10.24 -17.56 -25.24
N ALA A 88 -11.16 -18.27 -24.59
CA ALA A 88 -11.43 -19.66 -24.88
C ALA A 88 -11.84 -19.76 -26.35
N ALA A 89 -10.88 -20.07 -27.21
CA ALA A 89 -11.14 -20.58 -28.55
C ALA A 89 -11.59 -22.04 -28.37
N SER A 90 -12.90 -22.24 -28.26
CA SER A 90 -13.51 -23.55 -28.41
C SER A 90 -13.31 -24.05 -29.83
N HIS A 91 -12.68 -25.22 -29.95
CA HIS A 91 -12.62 -26.05 -31.15
C HIS A 91 -14.00 -26.64 -31.48
#